data_AF-A0A3C0FIG3-F1
#
_entry.id   AF-A0A3C0FIG3-F1
#
_cell.length_a   1.000
_cell.length_b   1.000
_cell.length_c   1.000
_cell.angle_alpha   90.00
_cell.angle_beta   90.00
_cell.angle_gamma   90.00
#
_symmetry.space_group_name_H-M   'P 1'
#
loop_
_entity.id
_entity.type
_entity.pdbx_description
1 polymer ?
#
loop_
_entity_poly.entity_id
_entity_poly.type
_entity_poly.pdbx_seq_one_letter_code
_entity_poly.pdbx_strand_id
1 'polypeptide(L)'
;LVKELRMMSVIRRDMPPHQCEASSWGTMRMHLIASDVMLELDHTSKMNAEWDFMTMLRDKGREAAGVFLEKHRGDIGKTPTLDLEQFAPDYV
;
A
#
# COMPACT_ATOMS: atom_id res chain seq x y z
N LEU A 1 -5.36 6.50 6.74
CA LEU A 1 -4.94 5.48 5.76
C LEU A 1 -6.00 4.39 5.52
N VAL A 2 -6.49 3.67 6.54
CA VAL A 2 -7.51 2.60 6.32
C VAL A 2 -8.81 3.16 5.73
N LYS A 3 -9.23 4.36 6.13
CA LYS A 3 -10.44 5.02 5.61
C LYS A 3 -10.32 5.31 4.10
N GLU A 4 -9.16 5.76 3.66
CA GLU A 4 -8.84 6.07 2.27
C GLU A 4 -8.79 4.79 1.42
N LEU A 5 -8.17 3.71 1.93
CA LEU A 5 -8.19 2.40 1.27
C LEU A 5 -9.60 1.82 1.15
N ARG A 6 -10.44 1.98 2.18
CA ARG A 6 -11.87 1.64 2.12
C ARG A 6 -12.58 2.44 1.05
N MET A 7 -12.36 3.75 0.99
CA MET A 7 -12.95 4.62 -0.05
C MET A 7 -12.53 4.17 -1.46
N MET A 8 -11.25 3.84 -1.67
CA MET A 8 -10.76 3.33 -2.95
C MET A 8 -11.38 1.97 -3.31
N SER A 9 -11.58 1.08 -2.33
CA SER A 9 -12.30 -0.18 -2.55
C SER A 9 -13.74 0.03 -2.99
N VAL A 10 -14.46 0.97 -2.36
CA VAL A 10 -15.83 1.33 -2.72
C VAL A 10 -15.90 1.89 -4.14
N ILE A 11 -15.04 2.87 -4.46
CA ILE A 11 -15.00 3.50 -5.79
C ILE A 11 -14.61 2.51 -6.89
N ARG A 12 -13.75 1.52 -6.58
CA ARG A 12 -13.37 0.47 -7.53
C ARG A 12 -14.56 -0.44 -7.88
N ARG A 13 -15.44 -0.73 -6.92
CA ARG A 13 -16.66 -1.51 -7.14
C ARG A 13 -17.71 -0.71 -7.91
N ASP A 14 -17.97 0.52 -7.49
CA ASP A 14 -18.98 1.41 -8.10
C ASP A 14 -18.37 2.57 -8.87
N MET A 15 -17.48 2.23 -9.80
CA MET A 15 -16.78 3.22 -10.60
C MET A 15 -17.74 3.94 -11.56
N PRO A 16 -17.79 5.28 -11.58
CA PRO A 16 -18.63 6.00 -12.52
C PRO A 16 -18.25 5.70 -13.99
N PRO A 17 -19.24 5.58 -14.91
CA PRO A 17 -18.97 5.30 -16.31
C PRO A 17 -18.49 6.52 -17.11
N HIS A 18 -18.62 7.72 -16.55
CA HIS A 18 -18.15 8.96 -17.15
C HIS A 18 -16.79 9.35 -16.59
N GLN A 19 -16.01 10.10 -17.36
CA GLN A 19 -14.69 10.54 -16.95
C GLN A 19 -14.79 11.55 -15.80
N CYS A 20 -14.27 11.16 -14.64
CA CYS A 20 -14.13 12.01 -13.47
C CYS A 20 -12.96 11.53 -12.59
N GLU A 21 -12.74 12.22 -11.47
CA GLU A 21 -11.68 11.83 -10.52
C GLU A 21 -11.93 10.43 -9.95
N ALA A 22 -13.17 10.11 -9.58
CA ALA A 22 -13.54 8.80 -9.05
C ALA A 22 -13.32 7.67 -10.09
N SER A 23 -13.62 7.90 -11.38
CA SER A 23 -13.31 6.90 -12.41
C SER A 23 -11.80 6.67 -12.57
N SER A 24 -11.01 7.73 -12.38
CA SER A 24 -9.54 7.62 -12.41
C SER A 24 -9.03 6.80 -11.22
N TRP A 25 -9.58 7.01 -10.02
CA TRP A 25 -9.23 6.23 -8.83
C TRP A 25 -9.68 4.77 -8.93
N GLY A 26 -10.86 4.49 -9.47
CA GLY A 26 -11.38 3.13 -9.65
C GLY A 26 -10.51 2.26 -10.56
N THR A 27 -9.83 2.86 -11.53
CA THR A 27 -8.90 2.15 -12.45
C THR A 27 -7.45 2.05 -11.94
N MET A 28 -7.11 2.65 -10.79
CA MET A 28 -5.75 2.60 -10.27
C MET A 28 -5.32 1.15 -9.96
N ARG A 29 -4.07 0.83 -10.33
CA ARG A 29 -3.44 -0.45 -10.04
C ARG A 29 -2.58 -0.30 -8.78
N MET A 30 -3.17 -0.57 -7.62
CA MET A 30 -2.47 -0.40 -6.35
C MET A 30 -1.50 -1.55 -6.08
N HIS A 31 -0.34 -1.19 -5.54
CA HIS A 31 0.72 -2.09 -5.14
C HIS A 31 1.12 -1.76 -3.69
N LEU A 32 1.30 -2.79 -2.87
CA LEU A 32 1.70 -2.64 -1.47
C LEU A 32 3.12 -3.19 -1.30
N ILE A 33 4.00 -2.35 -0.76
CA ILE A 33 5.30 -2.75 -0.21
C ILE A 33 5.15 -2.65 1.30
N ALA A 34 5.29 -3.78 1.98
CA ALA A 34 5.11 -3.87 3.43
C ALA A 34 6.25 -4.67 4.08
N SER A 35 6.49 -4.39 5.35
CA SER A 35 7.46 -5.08 6.20
C SER A 35 6.94 -5.09 7.64
N ASP A 36 7.18 -6.18 8.35
CA ASP A 36 6.74 -6.36 9.74
C ASP A 36 7.67 -5.72 10.76
N VAL A 37 8.81 -5.14 10.34
CA VAL A 37 9.81 -4.49 11.22
C VAL A 37 9.20 -3.49 12.18
N MET A 38 8.19 -2.73 11.73
CA MET A 38 7.55 -1.73 12.58
C MET A 38 6.73 -2.33 13.73
N LEU A 39 6.35 -3.62 13.65
CA LEU A 39 5.65 -4.33 14.72
C LEU A 39 6.58 -4.70 15.88
N GLU A 40 7.89 -4.74 15.63
CA GLU A 40 8.92 -5.09 16.62
C GLU A 40 9.47 -3.86 17.36
N LEU A 41 9.15 -2.65 16.88
CA LEU A 41 9.65 -1.40 17.44
C LEU A 41 8.71 -0.86 18.52
N ASP A 42 9.28 -0.41 19.63
CA ASP A 42 8.52 0.16 20.74
C ASP A 42 8.03 1.59 20.46
N HIS A 43 7.25 2.15 21.39
CA HIS A 43 6.71 3.51 21.24
C HIS A 43 7.81 4.61 21.29
N THR A 44 8.95 4.34 21.92
CA THR A 44 10.05 5.30 22.05
C THR A 44 10.81 5.47 20.74
N SER A 45 10.85 4.43 19.90
CA SER A 45 11.44 4.44 18.56
C SER A 45 10.94 5.58 17.66
N LYS A 46 9.70 6.06 17.87
CA LYS A 46 9.11 7.19 17.13
C LYS A 46 9.86 8.51 17.33
N MET A 47 10.52 8.66 18.47
CA MET A 47 11.32 9.84 18.81
C MET A 47 12.81 9.62 18.55
N ASN A 48 13.20 8.42 18.11
CA ASN A 48 14.58 8.10 17.80
C ASN A 48 14.95 8.66 16.42
N ALA A 49 15.91 9.59 16.41
CA ALA A 49 16.46 10.22 15.21
C ALA A 49 17.95 9.88 15.01
N GLU A 50 18.46 8.85 15.69
CA GLU A 50 19.83 8.39 15.50
C GLU A 50 20.04 7.86 14.08
N TRP A 51 21.22 8.15 13.54
CA TRP A 51 21.56 7.82 12.16
C TRP A 51 21.49 6.31 11.89
N ASP A 52 21.95 5.48 12.84
CA ASP A 52 21.96 4.03 12.70
C ASP A 52 20.54 3.48 12.65
N PHE A 53 19.62 4.02 13.46
CA PHE A 53 18.22 3.64 13.44
C PHE A 53 17.54 4.05 12.11
N MET A 54 17.77 5.27 11.63
CA MET A 54 17.27 5.73 10.33
C MET A 54 17.83 4.89 9.16
N THR A 55 19.10 4.51 9.25
CA THR A 55 19.76 3.65 8.25
C THR A 55 19.16 2.25 8.27
N MET A 56 18.91 1.67 9.45
CA MET A 56 18.22 0.39 9.59
C MET A 56 16.82 0.43 8.94
N LEU A 57 16.00 1.46 9.21
CA LEU A 57 14.68 1.60 8.59
C LEU A 57 14.75 1.69 7.07
N ARG A 58 15.71 2.47 6.54
CA ARG A 58 15.95 2.58 5.10
C ARG A 58 16.27 1.22 4.49
N ASP A 59 17.19 0.47 5.11
CA ASP A 59 17.66 -0.81 4.58
C ASP A 59 16.54 -1.86 4.64
N LYS A 60 15.72 -1.86 5.69
CA LYS A 60 14.50 -2.67 5.78
C LYS A 60 13.44 -2.31 4.73
N GLY A 61 13.29 -1.02 4.42
CA GLY A 61 12.44 -0.59 3.31
C GLY A 61 12.95 -1.08 1.95
N ARG A 62 14.27 -1.09 1.73
CA ARG A 62 14.89 -1.61 0.50
C ARG A 62 14.73 -3.12 0.38
N GLU A 63 14.90 -3.86 1.47
CA GLU A 63 14.67 -5.31 1.53
C GLU A 63 13.22 -5.63 1.13
N ALA A 64 12.24 -4.95 1.73
CA ALA A 64 10.83 -5.13 1.39
C ALA A 64 10.51 -4.79 -0.07
N ALA A 65 11.09 -3.71 -0.60
CA ALA A 65 10.96 -3.35 -2.00
C ALA A 65 11.62 -4.39 -2.93
N GLY A 66 12.75 -4.98 -2.53
CA GLY A 66 13.41 -6.07 -3.23
C GLY A 66 12.50 -7.29 -3.36
N VAL A 67 11.95 -7.77 -2.23
CA VAL A 67 11.00 -8.90 -2.19
C VAL A 67 9.77 -8.61 -3.06
N PHE A 68 9.22 -7.39 -2.98
CA PHE A 68 8.12 -6.99 -3.85
C PHE A 68 8.49 -7.10 -5.33
N LEU A 69 9.65 -6.57 -5.74
CA LEU A 69 10.07 -6.58 -7.13
C LEU A 69 10.38 -8.00 -7.64
N GLU A 70 10.97 -8.86 -6.83
CA GLU A 70 11.19 -10.27 -7.19
C GLU A 70 9.88 -10.97 -7.55
N LYS A 71 8.82 -10.69 -6.78
CA LYS A 71 7.50 -11.31 -6.96
C LYS A 71 6.63 -10.63 -8.02
N HIS A 72 6.67 -9.30 -8.09
CA HIS A 72 5.62 -8.50 -8.73
C HIS A 72 6.12 -7.49 -9.77
N ARG A 73 7.42 -7.46 -10.11
CA ARG A 73 7.93 -6.54 -11.14
C ARG A 73 7.19 -6.63 -12.48
N GLY A 74 6.74 -7.82 -12.85
CA GLY A 74 5.99 -8.07 -14.08
C GLY A 74 4.56 -7.50 -14.08
N ASP A 75 3.99 -7.26 -12.89
CA ASP A 75 2.61 -6.81 -12.68
C ASP A 75 2.48 -5.29 -12.73
N ILE A 76 3.57 -4.57 -12.51
CA ILE A 76 3.60 -3.10 -12.47
C ILE A 76 3.03 -2.53 -13.78
N GLY A 77 1.98 -1.73 -13.65
CA GLY A 77 1.27 -1.12 -14.78
C GLY A 77 0.29 -2.05 -15.51
N LYS A 78 0.21 -3.33 -15.14
CA LYS A 78 -0.66 -4.34 -15.77
C LYS A 78 -1.77 -4.82 -14.84
N THR A 79 -1.42 -5.24 -13.63
CA THR A 79 -2.33 -5.88 -12.67
C THR A 79 -2.04 -5.35 -11.26
N PRO A 80 -3.05 -4.95 -10.46
CA PRO A 80 -2.81 -4.59 -9.07
C PRO A 80 -2.32 -5.81 -8.26
N THR A 81 -1.54 -5.56 -7.22
CA THR A 81 -1.06 -6.63 -6.31
C THR A 81 -1.60 -6.48 -4.90
N LEU A 82 -2.28 -5.35 -4.62
CA LEU A 82 -3.08 -5.16 -3.42
C LEU A 82 -4.52 -5.56 -3.74
N ASP A 83 -5.04 -6.53 -2.99
CA ASP A 83 -6.48 -6.77 -2.96
C ASP A 83 -7.14 -5.62 -2.18
N LEU A 84 -7.90 -4.78 -2.88
CA LEU A 84 -8.59 -3.66 -2.25
C LEU A 84 -9.89 -4.09 -1.58
N GLU A 85 -10.48 -5.20 -1.99
CA GLU A 85 -11.80 -5.64 -1.51
C GLU A 85 -11.81 -5.92 -0.01
N GLN A 86 -10.66 -6.33 0.54
CA GLN A 86 -10.48 -6.55 1.97
C GLN A 86 -10.71 -5.30 2.83
N PHE A 87 -10.68 -4.09 2.24
CA PHE A 87 -10.86 -2.84 2.99
C PHE A 87 -12.32 -2.37 3.04
N ALA A 88 -13.22 -2.92 2.22
CA ALA A 88 -14.66 -2.68 2.26
C ALA A 88 -15.46 -3.98 2.08
N PRO A 89 -15.24 -5.01 2.92
CA PRO A 89 -15.89 -6.31 2.75
C PRO A 89 -17.41 -6.25 2.96
N ASP A 90 -17.87 -5.24 3.70
CA ASP A 90 -19.27 -4.94 4.00
C ASP A 90 -19.99 -4.15 2.91
N TYR A 91 -19.27 -3.69 1.88
CA TYR A 91 -19.82 -2.91 0.79
C TYR A 91 -20.40 -3.82 -0.30
N VAL A 92 -21.72 -3.95 -0.35
CA VAL A 92 -22.45 -4.77 -1.34
C VAL A 92 -22.52 -4.07 -2.69
#